data_AF-A0A956VLW0-F1
#
_entry.id   AF-A0A956VLW0-F1
#
_cell.length_a   1.000
_cell.length_b   1.000
_cell.length_c   1.000
_cell.angle_alpha   90.00
_cell.angle_beta   90.00
_cell.angle_gamma   90.00
#
_symmetry.space_group_name_H-M   'P 1'
#
loop_
_entity.id
_entity.type
_entity.pdbx_description
1 polymer ?
#
loop_
_entity_poly.entity_id
_entity_poly.type
_entity_poly.pdbx_seq_one_letter_code
_entity_poly.pdbx_strand_id
1 'polypeptide(L)'
;MATILPPLGGVGRAIPLPRPRINGWIVGGLLAAGIGAMLPVLETSVATTRGFDNQELTAERLELQGEIRQLEAELANFTSLQRIERRALNLGLVPADDPIYVEISEPGPEPARIPAGLLPQATPETAEPESWWGSLIGWLPLPD
;
A
#
# COMPACT_ATOMS: atom_id res chain seq x y z
N MET A 1 2.31 -28.32 94.84
CA MET A 1 2.54 -29.17 93.66
C MET A 1 1.91 -28.48 92.46
N ALA A 2 2.73 -28.06 91.50
CA ALA A 2 2.29 -27.52 90.21
C ALA A 2 1.74 -28.65 89.33
N THR A 3 0.86 -28.34 88.36
CA THR A 3 0.93 -28.81 86.95
C THR A 3 -0.13 -28.10 86.08
N ILE A 4 0.34 -27.11 85.29
CA ILE A 4 0.15 -26.91 83.83
C ILE A 4 -1.29 -26.84 83.21
N LEU A 5 -1.64 -25.65 82.66
CA LEU A 5 -2.61 -25.41 81.55
C LEU A 5 -2.00 -25.87 80.20
N PRO A 6 -2.74 -26.27 79.13
CA PRO A 6 -3.59 -25.38 78.28
C PRO A 6 -4.65 -26.13 77.39
N PRO A 7 -5.14 -25.65 76.21
CA PRO A 7 -5.69 -24.34 75.81
C PRO A 7 -7.13 -24.41 75.21
N LEU A 8 -7.71 -23.22 74.98
CA LEU A 8 -8.94 -22.91 74.24
C LEU A 8 -9.01 -23.60 72.86
N GLY A 9 -9.97 -24.51 72.69
CA GLY A 9 -10.34 -25.08 71.41
C GLY A 9 -11.33 -24.17 70.67
N GLY A 10 -10.81 -23.28 69.82
CA GLY A 10 -11.62 -22.52 68.87
C GLY A 10 -12.17 -23.46 67.79
N VAL A 11 -13.49 -23.66 67.77
CA VAL A 11 -14.18 -24.37 66.68
C VAL A 11 -14.35 -23.39 65.51
N GLY A 12 -13.27 -23.14 64.79
CA GLY A 12 -13.31 -22.52 63.47
C GLY A 12 -13.93 -23.50 62.48
N ARG A 13 -15.24 -23.38 62.25
CA ARG A 13 -15.95 -24.17 61.24
C ARG A 13 -15.47 -23.69 59.86
N ALA A 14 -14.47 -24.37 59.30
CA ALA A 14 -13.99 -24.10 57.95
C ALA A 14 -15.11 -24.36 56.94
N ILE A 15 -15.59 -23.30 56.29
CA ILE A 15 -16.54 -23.40 55.18
C ILE A 15 -15.77 -24.05 54.01
N PRO A 16 -16.20 -25.21 53.49
CA PRO A 16 -15.53 -25.81 52.34
C PRO A 16 -15.84 -24.98 51.11
N LEU A 17 -14.92 -24.09 50.74
CA LEU A 17 -14.97 -23.44 49.43
C LEU A 17 -14.75 -24.52 48.37
N PRO A 18 -15.67 -24.69 47.40
CA PRO A 18 -15.45 -25.62 46.30
C PRO A 18 -14.22 -25.16 45.52
N ARG A 19 -13.18 -25.99 45.47
CA ARG A 19 -12.03 -25.74 44.59
C ARG A 19 -12.52 -25.89 43.16
N PRO A 20 -12.58 -24.84 42.34
CA PRO A 20 -12.96 -24.99 40.95
C PRO A 20 -11.92 -25.89 40.29
N ARG A 21 -12.36 -27.02 39.72
CA ARG A 21 -11.53 -27.82 38.82
C ARG A 21 -11.45 -27.02 37.53
N ILE A 22 -10.50 -26.10 37.48
CA ILE A 22 -10.23 -25.30 36.31
C ILE A 22 -9.82 -26.27 35.20
N ASN A 23 -10.73 -26.49 34.26
CA ASN A 23 -10.50 -27.35 33.11
C ASN A 23 -9.48 -26.65 32.20
N GLY A 24 -8.39 -27.34 31.86
CA GLY A 24 -7.31 -26.78 31.04
C GLY A 24 -7.81 -26.21 29.70
N TRP A 25 -8.90 -26.78 29.17
CA TRP A 25 -9.59 -26.27 27.99
C TRP A 25 -10.18 -24.86 28.16
N ILE A 26 -10.68 -24.53 29.35
CA ILE A 26 -11.22 -23.20 29.64
C ILE A 26 -10.09 -22.17 29.70
N VAL A 27 -8.96 -22.54 30.30
CA VAL A 27 -7.77 -21.68 30.35
C VAL A 27 -7.21 -21.48 28.95
N GLY A 28 -7.07 -22.55 28.17
CA GLY A 28 -6.62 -22.49 26.78
C GLY A 28 -7.54 -21.63 25.92
N GLY A 29 -8.86 -21.79 26.04
CA GLY A 29 -9.85 -20.98 25.32
C GLY A 29 -9.81 -19.50 25.70
N LEU A 30 -9.64 -19.18 26.99
CA LEU A 30 -9.52 -17.81 27.46
C LEU A 30 -8.23 -17.14 26.95
N LEU A 31 -7.14 -17.87 26.92
CA LEU A 31 -5.83 -17.39 26.45
C LEU A 31 -5.88 -17.17 24.93
N ALA A 32 -6.47 -18.10 24.17
CA ALA A 32 -6.70 -17.95 22.74
C ALA A 32 -7.63 -16.77 22.42
N ALA A 33 -8.69 -16.55 23.20
CA ALA A 33 -9.57 -15.39 23.04
C ALA A 33 -8.86 -14.07 23.35
N GLY A 34 -7.99 -14.04 24.37
CA GLY A 34 -7.16 -12.87 24.70
C GLY A 34 -6.17 -12.53 23.59
N ILE A 35 -5.50 -13.53 23.02
CA ILE A 35 -4.61 -13.33 21.85
C ILE A 35 -5.42 -12.92 20.62
N GLY A 36 -6.56 -13.56 20.38
CA GLY A 36 -7.49 -13.24 19.30
C GLY A 36 -8.00 -11.79 19.35
N ALA A 37 -8.22 -11.26 20.55
CA ALA A 37 -8.65 -9.88 20.75
C ALA A 37 -7.55 -8.84 20.43
N MET A 38 -6.28 -9.24 20.34
CA MET A 38 -5.17 -8.37 19.96
C MET A 38 -4.94 -8.29 18.44
N LEU A 39 -5.53 -9.20 17.63
CA LEU A 39 -5.41 -9.18 16.16
C LEU A 39 -5.78 -7.83 15.51
N PRO A 40 -6.92 -7.18 15.87
CA PRO A 40 -7.35 -5.96 15.19
C PRO A 40 -6.38 -4.78 15.36
N VAL A 41 -5.60 -4.78 16.45
CA VAL A 41 -4.65 -3.70 16.79
C VAL A 41 -3.39 -3.77 15.90
N LEU A 42 -2.97 -4.97 15.52
CA LEU A 42 -1.85 -5.18 14.61
C LEU A 42 -2.23 -4.82 13.17
N GLU A 43 -3.46 -5.15 12.76
CA GLU A 43 -3.98 -4.84 11.43
C GLU A 43 -4.10 -3.31 11.21
N THR A 44 -4.56 -2.58 12.23
CA THR A 44 -4.74 -1.12 12.17
C THR A 44 -3.41 -0.35 12.10
N SER A 45 -2.34 -0.85 12.72
CA SER A 45 -1.04 -0.18 12.72
C SER A 45 -0.34 -0.25 11.37
N VAL A 46 -0.42 -1.39 10.68
CA VAL A 46 0.20 -1.59 9.37
C VAL A 46 -0.60 -0.89 8.25
N ALA A 47 -1.94 -0.86 8.37
CA ALA A 47 -2.80 -0.15 7.43
C ALA A 47 -2.58 1.37 7.47
N THR A 48 -2.31 1.93 8.64
CA THR A 48 -2.13 3.38 8.82
C THR A 48 -0.81 3.88 8.23
N THR A 49 0.31 3.19 8.46
CA THR A 49 1.62 3.59 7.92
C THR A 49 1.66 3.49 6.39
N ARG A 50 1.11 2.42 5.80
CA ARG A 50 1.03 2.28 4.34
C ARG A 50 0.05 3.26 3.69
N GLY A 51 -0.96 3.72 4.43
CA GLY A 51 -1.91 4.72 3.97
C GLY A 51 -1.27 6.08 3.71
N PHE A 52 -0.32 6.51 4.54
CA PHE A 52 0.37 7.80 4.37
C PHE A 52 1.30 7.81 3.16
N ASP A 53 2.16 6.78 3.01
CA ASP A 53 3.06 6.67 1.86
C ASP A 53 2.27 6.59 0.54
N ASN A 54 1.12 5.92 0.55
CA ASN A 54 0.25 5.82 -0.62
C ASN A 54 -0.42 7.16 -0.97
N GLN A 55 -0.78 7.97 0.03
CA GLN A 55 -1.37 9.29 -0.17
C GLN A 55 -0.36 10.27 -0.78
N GLU A 56 0.88 10.26 -0.31
CA GLU A 56 1.95 11.12 -0.85
C GLU A 56 2.23 10.80 -2.32
N LEU A 57 2.43 9.51 -2.65
CA LEU A 57 2.64 9.07 -4.02
C LEU A 57 1.43 9.33 -4.94
N THR A 58 0.22 9.25 -4.40
CA THR A 58 -1.00 9.57 -5.16
C THR A 58 -1.10 11.06 -5.44
N ALA A 59 -0.72 11.91 -4.48
CA ALA A 59 -0.69 13.36 -4.65
C ALA A 59 0.35 13.76 -5.72
N GLU A 60 1.57 13.23 -5.64
CA GLU A 60 2.63 13.48 -6.63
C GLU A 60 2.22 13.01 -8.03
N ARG A 61 1.59 11.84 -8.14
CA ARG A 61 1.06 11.34 -9.42
C ARG A 61 0.01 12.29 -10.02
N LEU A 62 -0.89 12.83 -9.20
CA LEU A 62 -1.93 13.76 -9.66
C LEU A 62 -1.33 15.09 -10.12
N GLU A 63 -0.32 15.58 -9.42
CA GLU A 63 0.42 16.79 -9.79
C GLU A 63 1.11 16.62 -11.15
N LEU A 64 1.88 15.55 -11.33
CA LEU A 64 2.56 15.25 -12.59
C LEU A 64 1.57 15.06 -13.75
N GLN A 65 0.43 14.41 -13.52
CA GLN A 65 -0.62 14.29 -14.54
C GLN A 65 -1.25 15.65 -14.91
N GLY A 66 -1.34 16.57 -13.96
CA GLY A 66 -1.76 17.96 -14.23
C GLY A 66 -0.78 18.67 -15.14
N GLU A 67 0.52 18.57 -14.83
CA GLU A 67 1.60 19.17 -15.63
C GLU A 67 1.63 18.63 -17.05
N ILE A 68 1.53 17.30 -17.22
CA ILE A 68 1.45 16.67 -18.55
C ILE A 68 0.29 17.24 -19.37
N ARG A 69 -0.91 17.34 -18.79
CA ARG A 69 -2.09 17.88 -19.50
C ARG A 69 -1.91 19.34 -19.89
N GLN A 70 -1.25 20.13 -19.04
CA GLN A 70 -0.95 21.52 -19.36
C GLN A 70 0.04 21.60 -20.53
N LEU A 71 1.10 20.81 -20.51
CA LEU A 71 2.09 20.74 -21.60
C LEU A 71 1.45 20.24 -22.90
N GLU A 72 0.57 19.25 -22.85
CA GLU A 72 -0.19 18.76 -24.01
C GLU A 72 -1.07 19.87 -24.61
N ALA A 73 -1.73 20.67 -23.76
CA ALA A 73 -2.53 21.81 -24.22
C ALA A 73 -1.65 22.90 -24.86
N GLU A 74 -0.47 23.17 -24.32
CA GLU A 74 0.50 24.10 -24.91
C GLU A 74 1.04 23.58 -26.26
N LEU A 75 1.33 22.28 -26.35
CA LEU A 75 1.75 21.65 -27.60
C LEU A 75 0.65 21.73 -28.67
N ALA A 76 -0.61 21.52 -28.29
CA ALA A 76 -1.75 21.71 -29.18
C ALA A 76 -1.84 23.16 -29.71
N ASN A 77 -1.53 24.16 -28.87
CA ASN A 77 -1.45 25.55 -29.30
C ASN A 77 -0.33 25.79 -30.33
N PHE A 78 0.87 25.22 -30.10
CA PHE A 78 2.01 25.37 -31.01
C PHE A 78 1.84 24.61 -32.33
N THR A 79 1.21 23.45 -32.30
CA THR A 79 0.96 22.60 -33.49
C THR A 79 -0.30 22.96 -34.24
N SER A 80 -1.09 23.93 -33.75
CA SER A 80 -2.35 24.30 -34.39
C SER A 80 -2.13 24.74 -35.84
N LEU A 81 -2.72 23.97 -36.76
CA LEU A 81 -2.75 24.25 -38.20
C LEU A 81 -3.26 25.68 -38.46
N GLN A 82 -4.20 26.16 -37.64
CA GLN A 82 -4.73 27.52 -37.69
C GLN A 82 -3.68 28.61 -37.50
N ARG A 83 -2.65 28.39 -36.68
CA ARG A 83 -1.55 29.36 -36.53
C ARG A 83 -0.70 29.42 -37.79
N ILE A 84 -0.42 28.26 -38.38
CA ILE A 84 0.34 28.14 -39.63
C ILE A 84 -0.44 28.81 -40.76
N GLU A 85 -1.73 28.50 -40.89
CA GLU A 85 -2.63 29.09 -41.88
C GLU A 85 -2.72 30.62 -41.72
N ARG A 86 -2.97 31.11 -40.50
CA ARG A 86 -3.03 32.57 -40.24
C ARG A 86 -1.71 33.27 -40.53
N ARG A 87 -0.57 32.62 -40.23
CA ARG A 87 0.75 33.16 -40.56
C ARG A 87 1.00 33.15 -42.07
N ALA A 88 0.59 32.10 -42.77
CA ALA A 88 0.68 32.00 -44.22
C ALA A 88 -0.12 33.12 -44.91
N LEU A 89 -1.37 33.34 -44.47
CA LEU A 89 -2.21 34.44 -44.95
C LEU A 89 -1.56 35.81 -44.69
N ASN A 90 -0.98 36.03 -43.50
CA ASN A 90 -0.25 37.27 -43.19
C ASN A 90 1.00 37.48 -44.05
N LEU A 91 1.58 36.41 -44.58
CA LEU A 91 2.70 36.47 -45.53
C LEU A 91 2.22 36.64 -46.98
N GLY A 92 0.91 36.76 -47.21
CA GLY A 92 0.32 36.86 -48.55
C GLY A 92 0.28 35.54 -49.30
N LEU A 93 0.49 34.41 -48.62
CA LEU A 93 0.33 33.09 -49.22
C LEU A 93 -1.15 32.77 -49.34
N VAL A 94 -1.53 32.12 -50.45
CA VAL A 94 -2.88 31.68 -50.75
C VAL A 94 -2.88 30.17 -51.02
N PRO A 95 -4.03 29.49 -50.84
CA PRO A 95 -4.15 28.07 -51.24
C PRO A 95 -3.77 27.89 -52.70
N ALA A 96 -2.97 26.86 -53.00
CA ALA A 96 -2.61 26.51 -54.37
C ALA A 96 -3.71 25.63 -55.00
N ASP A 97 -4.13 25.97 -56.22
CA ASP A 97 -5.14 25.19 -56.97
C ASP A 97 -4.60 23.82 -57.43
N ASP A 98 -3.29 23.72 -57.71
CA ASP A 98 -2.62 22.50 -58.15
C ASP A 98 -1.32 22.26 -57.36
N PRO A 99 -1.38 21.56 -56.21
CA PRO A 99 -0.22 21.29 -55.38
C PRO A 99 0.69 20.20 -55.96
N ILE A 100 2.00 20.47 -55.96
CA ILE A 100 3.01 19.47 -56.32
C ILE A 100 3.35 18.66 -55.07
N TYR A 101 3.06 17.36 -55.10
CA TYR A 101 3.43 16.43 -54.03
C TYR A 101 4.83 15.88 -54.28
N VAL A 102 5.70 15.96 -53.26
CA VAL A 102 7.03 15.36 -53.28
C VAL A 102 7.01 14.17 -52.33
N GLU A 103 7.17 12.97 -52.89
CA GLU A 103 7.35 11.76 -52.09
C GLU A 103 8.80 11.68 -51.60
N ILE A 104 8.99 11.75 -50.28
CA ILE A 104 10.30 11.58 -49.65
C ILE A 104 10.45 10.10 -49.33
N SER A 105 11.29 9.40 -50.10
CA SER A 105 11.59 7.98 -49.88
C SER A 105 12.69 7.74 -48.83
N GLU A 106 13.19 8.80 -48.18
CA GLU A 106 14.19 8.67 -47.14
C GLU A 106 13.55 8.11 -45.87
N PRO A 107 14.12 7.05 -45.26
CA PRO A 107 13.64 6.56 -43.98
C PRO A 107 13.73 7.69 -42.95
N GLY A 108 12.63 7.92 -42.22
CA GLY A 108 12.60 8.92 -41.16
C GLY A 108 13.70 8.67 -40.13
N PRO A 109 14.09 9.71 -39.36
CA PRO A 109 15.15 9.59 -38.36
C PRO A 109 14.86 8.40 -37.43
N GLU A 110 15.91 7.66 -37.07
CA GLU A 110 15.77 6.53 -36.12
C GLU A 110 14.95 7.00 -34.91
N PRO A 111 13.92 6.23 -34.48
CA PRO A 111 13.14 6.58 -33.31
C PRO A 111 14.09 6.92 -32.17
N ALA A 112 13.86 8.06 -31.51
CA ALA A 112 14.72 8.51 -30.42
C ALA A 112 14.91 7.36 -29.44
N ARG A 113 16.17 6.94 -29.22
CA ARG A 113 16.49 5.87 -28.28
C ARG A 113 16.14 6.37 -26.90
N ILE A 114 14.96 5.97 -26.41
CA ILE A 114 14.51 6.32 -25.07
C ILE A 114 15.47 5.62 -24.09
N PRO A 115 16.18 6.36 -23.22
CA PRO A 115 16.98 5.77 -22.16
C PRO A 115 16.17 4.74 -21.39
N ALA A 116 16.77 3.60 -21.04
CA ALA A 116 16.05 2.50 -20.38
C ALA A 116 15.32 2.92 -19.09
N GLY A 117 15.79 3.97 -18.39
CA GLY A 117 15.14 4.51 -17.19
C GLY A 117 13.84 5.28 -17.44
N LEU A 118 13.54 5.65 -18.69
CA LEU A 118 12.29 6.32 -19.11
C LEU A 118 11.27 5.35 -19.73
N LEU A 119 11.65 4.08 -19.90
CA LEU A 119 10.67 3.05 -20.22
C LEU A 119 9.82 2.80 -18.97
N PRO A 120 8.50 2.59 -19.11
CA PRO A 120 7.69 2.10 -18.01
C PRO A 120 8.36 0.85 -17.46
N GLN A 121 8.89 0.92 -16.24
CA GLN A 121 9.39 -0.27 -15.58
C GLN A 121 8.21 -1.24 -15.51
N ALA A 122 8.42 -2.49 -15.92
CA ALA A 122 7.41 -3.52 -15.73
C ALA A 122 6.99 -3.46 -14.27
N THR A 123 5.71 -3.21 -14.01
CA THR A 123 5.15 -3.17 -12.65
C THR A 123 5.73 -4.37 -11.91
N PRO A 124 6.49 -4.17 -10.82
CA PRO A 124 7.00 -5.30 -10.07
C PRO A 124 5.82 -6.18 -9.76
N GLU A 125 5.89 -7.43 -10.23
CA GLU A 125 4.92 -8.48 -9.91
C GLU A 125 4.71 -8.38 -8.41
N THR A 126 3.49 -8.05 -7.99
CA THR A 126 3.20 -7.67 -6.61
C THR A 126 3.71 -8.80 -5.73
N ALA A 127 4.85 -8.59 -5.05
CA ALA A 127 5.37 -9.57 -4.13
C ALA A 127 4.22 -9.85 -3.15
N GLU A 128 3.75 -11.10 -3.12
CA GLU A 128 2.57 -11.44 -2.33
C GLU A 128 2.79 -10.90 -0.92
N PRO A 129 1.82 -10.12 -0.39
CA PRO A 129 2.00 -9.47 0.89
C PRO A 129 2.34 -10.54 1.91
N GLU A 130 3.54 -10.44 2.49
CA GLU A 130 4.05 -11.41 3.44
C GLU A 130 3.01 -11.57 4.54
N SER A 131 2.36 -12.74 4.54
CA SER A 131 1.31 -13.06 5.48
C SER A 131 1.92 -12.99 6.87
N TRP A 132 1.45 -12.06 7.69
CA TRP A 132 1.92 -11.88 9.07
C TRP A 132 1.84 -13.18 9.90
N TRP A 133 0.92 -14.09 9.54
CA TRP A 133 0.84 -15.44 10.09
C TRP A 133 2.07 -16.30 9.77
N GLY A 134 2.64 -16.15 8.58
CA GLY A 134 3.86 -16.84 8.16
C GLY A 134 5.06 -16.44 9.03
N SER A 135 5.20 -15.16 9.36
CA SER A 135 6.23 -14.66 10.27
C SER A 135 6.03 -15.14 11.71
N LEU A 136 4.77 -15.30 12.15
CA LEU A 136 4.45 -15.79 13.50
C LEU A 136 4.73 -17.29 13.65
N ILE A 137 4.38 -18.10 12.65
CA ILE A 137 4.58 -19.55 12.66
C ILE A 137 6.06 -19.90 12.46
N GLY A 138 6.80 -19.12 11.66
CA GLY A 138 8.24 -19.32 11.45
C GLY A 138 9.10 -19.20 12.72
N TRP A 139 8.59 -18.55 13.77
CA TRP A 139 9.26 -18.45 15.06
C TRP A 139 8.99 -19.65 15.99
N LEU A 140 8.00 -20.49 15.69
CA LEU A 140 7.64 -21.62 16.54
C LEU A 140 8.51 -22.85 16.20
N PRO A 141 9.33 -23.38 17.13
CA PRO A 141 10.04 -24.64 16.90
C PRO A 141 9.02 -25.78 16.98
N LEU A 142 8.49 -26.20 15.82
CA LEU A 142 7.72 -27.44 15.73
C LEU A 142 8.70 -28.62 15.86
N PRO A 143 8.53 -29.53 16.83
CA PRO A 143 9.18 -30.82 16.78
C PRO A 143 8.57 -31.64 15.63
N ASP A 144 9.43 -32.31 14.86
CA ASP A 144 9.05 -33.24 13.78
C ASP A 144 8.00 -34.28 14.21
#